data_AF-A0A958VDK0-F1
#
_entry.id   AF-A0A958VDK0-F1
#
_cell.length_a   1.000
_cell.length_b   1.000
_cell.length_c   1.000
_cell.angle_alpha   90.00
_cell.angle_beta   90.00
_cell.angle_gamma   90.00
#
_symmetry.space_group_name_H-M   'P 1'
#
loop_
_entity.id
_entity.type
_entity.pdbx_description
1 polymer ?
#
loop_
_entity_poly.entity_id
_entity_poly.type
_entity_poly.pdbx_seq_one_letter_code
_entity_poly.pdbx_strand_id
1 'polypeptide(L)'
;MKENIIQQKSFAFAIRTVNAYKYLQSEKKEFVLSKQLLRSGTSIGANIEEATGGQSKKDFIAKMSIAYKEARETKYWIKLLAATEYLESDM
;
A
#
# COMPACT_ATOMS: atom_id res chain seq x y z
N MET A 1 9.16 -6.02 -24.25
CA MET A 1 8.17 -6.44 -23.23
C MET A 1 7.22 -5.28 -22.98
N LYS A 2 5.92 -5.55 -22.89
CA LYS A 2 4.93 -4.50 -22.62
C LYS A 2 5.04 -4.10 -21.14
N GLU A 3 5.06 -2.81 -20.84
CA GLU A 3 5.16 -2.34 -19.45
C GLU A 3 3.96 -2.81 -18.62
N ASN A 4 4.24 -3.35 -17.43
CA ASN A 4 3.22 -3.66 -16.45
C ASN A 4 2.94 -2.42 -15.59
N ILE A 5 1.98 -1.62 -16.02
CA ILE A 5 1.63 -0.34 -15.39
C ILE A 5 1.27 -0.51 -13.90
N ILE A 6 0.55 -1.59 -13.55
CA ILE A 6 0.13 -1.79 -12.16
C ILE A 6 1.32 -2.14 -11.25
N GLN A 7 2.29 -2.90 -11.76
CA GLN A 7 3.54 -3.19 -11.07
C GLN A 7 4.31 -1.91 -10.76
N GLN A 8 4.60 -1.10 -11.80
CA GLN A 8 5.31 0.19 -11.64
C GLN A 8 4.61 1.13 -10.65
N LYS A 9 3.29 1.30 -10.79
CA LYS A 9 2.52 2.18 -9.90
C LYS A 9 2.47 1.66 -8.47
N SER A 10 2.35 0.36 -8.27
CA SER A 10 2.32 -0.24 -6.94
C SER A 10 3.67 -0.11 -6.22
N PHE A 11 4.78 -0.24 -6.94
CA PHE A 11 6.12 -0.01 -6.38
C PHE A 11 6.34 1.47 -6.00
N ALA A 12 5.97 2.39 -6.89
CA ALA A 12 6.01 3.83 -6.59
C ALA A 12 5.12 4.19 -5.38
N PHE A 13 3.95 3.55 -5.26
CA PHE A 13 3.07 3.72 -4.11
C PHE A 13 3.65 3.13 -2.81
N ALA A 14 4.35 2.01 -2.88
CA ALA A 14 5.06 1.44 -1.73
C ALA A 14 6.15 2.40 -1.20
N ILE A 15 6.91 3.06 -2.10
CA ILE A 15 7.87 4.11 -1.72
C ILE A 15 7.17 5.25 -0.97
N ARG A 16 6.03 5.74 -1.49
CA ARG A 16 5.24 6.79 -0.82
C ARG A 16 4.74 6.34 0.56
N THR A 17 4.29 5.09 0.68
CA THR A 17 3.86 4.50 1.95
C THR A 17 4.99 4.48 2.97
N VAL A 18 6.20 4.07 2.57
CA VAL A 18 7.40 4.06 3.44
C VAL A 18 7.75 5.48 3.90
N ASN A 19 7.68 6.46 3.01
CA ASN A 19 7.96 7.85 3.37
C ASN A 19 6.88 8.43 4.31
N ALA A 20 5.61 8.11 4.09
CA ALA A 20 4.53 8.48 5.00
C ALA A 20 4.72 7.87 6.39
N TYR A 21 5.11 6.59 6.46
CA TYR A 21 5.45 5.93 7.73
C TYR A 21 6.59 6.64 8.48
N LYS A 22 7.68 6.98 7.78
CA LYS A 22 8.81 7.73 8.36
C LYS A 22 8.35 9.06 8.94
N TYR A 23 7.57 9.83 8.18
CA TYR A 23 7.01 11.11 8.61
C TYR A 23 6.12 10.98 9.86
N LEU A 24 5.20 10.00 9.86
CA LEU A 24 4.31 9.75 10.99
C LEU A 24 5.09 9.42 12.27
N GLN A 25 6.19 8.67 12.16
CA GLN A 25 7.03 8.36 13.32
C GLN A 25 7.95 9.51 13.75
N SER A 26 8.60 10.19 12.81
CA SER A 26 9.60 11.22 13.14
C SER A 26 8.94 12.52 13.59
N GLU A 27 7.93 12.98 12.86
CA GLU A 27 7.31 14.29 13.07
C GLU A 27 6.09 14.21 13.98
N LYS A 28 5.23 13.21 13.74
CA LYS A 28 3.94 13.10 14.46
C LYS A 28 3.98 12.19 15.69
N LYS A 29 5.07 11.44 15.89
CA LYS A 29 5.24 10.45 16.97
C LYS A 29 4.09 9.42 17.01
N GLU A 30 3.59 9.01 15.85
CA GLU A 30 2.56 7.98 15.71
C GLU A 30 3.18 6.65 15.27
N PHE A 31 2.95 5.59 16.05
CA PHE A 31 3.66 4.31 15.90
C PHE A 31 2.77 3.12 15.57
N VAL A 32 1.46 3.22 15.80
CA VAL A 32 0.52 2.10 15.74
C VAL A 32 -0.17 2.07 14.38
N LEU A 33 -0.83 3.16 14.00
CA LEU A 33 -1.56 3.28 12.73
C LEU A 33 -0.58 3.34 11.54
N SER A 34 0.55 4.02 11.72
CA SER A 34 1.63 4.11 10.75
C SER A 34 2.18 2.74 10.41
N LYS A 35 2.30 1.84 11.39
CA LYS A 35 2.71 0.45 11.17
C LYS A 35 1.68 -0.35 10.39
N GLN A 36 0.38 -0.14 10.63
CA GLN A 36 -0.68 -0.78 9.85
C GLN A 36 -0.72 -0.27 8.41
N LEU A 37 -0.54 1.05 8.22
CA LEU A 37 -0.40 1.67 6.90
C LEU A 37 0.81 1.11 6.14
N LEU A 38 1.97 1.01 6.81
CA LEU A 38 3.20 0.49 6.21
C LEU A 38 3.00 -0.94 5.70
N ARG A 39 2.45 -1.82 6.54
CA ARG A 39 2.21 -3.22 6.18
C ARG A 39 1.26 -3.33 4.99
N SER A 40 0.07 -2.79 5.11
CA SER A 40 -0.93 -2.91 4.03
C SER A 40 -0.45 -2.24 2.74
N GLY A 41 0.10 -1.02 2.81
CA GLY A 41 0.48 -0.27 1.62
C GLY A 41 1.66 -0.86 0.84
N THR A 42 2.59 -1.54 1.53
CA THR A 42 3.70 -2.27 0.87
C THR A 42 3.28 -3.66 0.38
N SER A 43 2.34 -4.32 1.06
CA SER A 43 1.77 -5.61 0.65
C SER A 43 1.05 -5.57 -0.70
N ILE A 44 0.54 -4.40 -1.12
CA ILE A 44 -0.10 -4.23 -2.45
C ILE A 44 0.89 -4.61 -3.56
N GLY A 45 2.06 -3.97 -3.57
CA GLY A 45 3.10 -4.22 -4.57
C GLY A 45 3.66 -5.62 -4.47
N ALA A 46 3.91 -6.12 -3.24
CA ALA A 46 4.41 -7.46 -3.02
C ALA A 46 3.50 -8.54 -3.64
N ASN A 47 2.18 -8.45 -3.45
CA ASN A 47 1.24 -9.40 -4.04
C ASN A 47 1.13 -9.26 -5.56
N ILE A 48 1.33 -8.05 -6.13
CA ILE A 48 1.36 -7.85 -7.58
C ILE A 48 2.62 -8.46 -8.21
N GLU A 49 3.77 -8.36 -7.53
CA GLU A 49 5.01 -9.04 -7.93
C GLU A 49 4.81 -10.56 -7.93
N GLU A 50 4.24 -11.11 -6.86
CA GLU A 50 3.90 -12.55 -6.78
C GLU A 50 2.91 -12.97 -7.87
N ALA A 51 1.88 -12.16 -8.15
CA ALA A 51 0.94 -12.44 -9.23
C ALA A 51 1.64 -12.53 -10.59
N THR A 52 2.61 -11.65 -10.85
CA THR A 52 3.37 -11.60 -12.11
C THR A 52 4.25 -12.84 -12.29
N GLY A 53 4.75 -13.42 -11.19
CA GLY A 53 5.48 -14.69 -11.19
C GLY A 53 4.62 -15.95 -11.07
N GLY A 54 3.29 -15.82 -11.03
CA GLY A 54 2.36 -16.91 -10.74
C GLY A 54 2.32 -17.99 -11.82
N GLN A 55 2.07 -19.23 -11.41
CA GLN A 55 2.12 -20.41 -12.30
C GLN A 55 0.83 -20.63 -13.10
N SER A 56 -0.26 -19.96 -12.73
CA SER A 56 -1.57 -20.13 -13.38
C SER A 56 -2.42 -18.86 -13.32
N LYS A 57 -3.43 -18.79 -14.18
CA LYS A 57 -4.43 -17.70 -14.15
C LYS A 57 -5.18 -17.63 -12.81
N LYS A 58 -5.43 -18.78 -12.17
CA LYS A 58 -6.11 -18.84 -10.87
C LYS A 58 -5.24 -18.24 -9.77
N ASP A 59 -3.94 -18.54 -9.78
CA ASP A 59 -2.96 -18.00 -8.85
C ASP A 59 -2.81 -16.47 -9.04
N PHE A 60 -2.69 -16.02 -10.29
CA PHE A 60 -2.72 -14.59 -10.63
C PHE A 60 -3.94 -13.87 -10.04
N ILE A 61 -5.15 -14.41 -10.26
CA ILE A 61 -6.40 -13.80 -9.75
C ILE A 61 -6.42 -13.78 -8.21
N ALA A 62 -5.95 -14.84 -7.56
CA ALA A 62 -5.90 -14.92 -6.11
C ALA A 62 -4.97 -13.84 -5.52
N LYS A 63 -3.75 -13.70 -6.06
CA LYS A 63 -2.78 -12.69 -5.63
C LYS A 63 -3.24 -11.26 -5.91
N MET A 64 -3.82 -11.01 -7.08
CA MET A 64 -4.44 -9.72 -7.39
C MET A 64 -5.61 -9.38 -6.45
N SER A 65 -6.40 -10.39 -6.04
CA SER A 65 -7.49 -10.19 -5.08
C SER A 65 -6.98 -9.84 -3.68
N ILE A 66 -5.82 -10.39 -3.27
CA ILE A 66 -5.16 -10.01 -2.02
C ILE A 66 -4.65 -8.57 -2.13
N ALA A 67 -3.93 -8.22 -3.20
CA ALA A 67 -3.46 -6.85 -3.44
C ALA A 67 -4.60 -5.82 -3.39
N TYR A 68 -5.79 -6.17 -3.92
CA TYR A 68 -6.97 -5.33 -3.84
C TYR A 68 -7.49 -5.14 -2.40
N LYS A 69 -7.51 -6.21 -1.59
CA LYS A 69 -7.88 -6.11 -0.17
C LYS A 69 -6.91 -5.21 0.61
N GLU A 70 -5.61 -5.37 0.37
CA GLU A 70 -4.58 -4.51 0.96
C GLU A 70 -4.78 -3.05 0.56
N ALA A 71 -5.08 -2.75 -0.70
CA ALA A 71 -5.37 -1.40 -1.15
C ALA A 71 -6.59 -0.76 -0.47
N ARG A 72 -7.63 -1.57 -0.20
CA ARG A 72 -8.82 -1.14 0.54
C ARG A 72 -8.48 -0.81 1.99
N GLU A 73 -7.68 -1.65 2.63
CA GLU A 73 -7.21 -1.43 4.00
C GLU A 73 -6.30 -0.20 4.10
N THR A 74 -5.32 -0.07 3.20
CA THR A 74 -4.44 1.12 3.15
C THR A 74 -5.24 2.41 2.99
N LYS A 75 -6.27 2.40 2.12
CA LYS A 75 -7.18 3.55 1.96
C LYS A 75 -7.92 3.88 3.26
N TYR A 76 -8.32 2.87 4.03
CA TYR A 76 -8.95 3.09 5.34
C TYR A 76 -7.98 3.76 6.32
N TRP A 77 -6.74 3.28 6.41
CA TRP A 77 -5.74 3.88 7.29
C TRP A 77 -5.39 5.31 6.91
N ILE A 78 -5.25 5.62 5.62
CA ILE A 78 -5.05 7.00 5.15
C ILE A 78 -6.22 7.90 5.58
N LYS A 79 -7.46 7.44 5.40
CA LYS A 79 -8.64 8.20 5.83
C LYS A 79 -8.66 8.43 7.34
N LEU A 80 -8.34 7.41 8.13
CA LEU A 80 -8.32 7.51 9.59
C LEU A 80 -7.23 8.49 10.06
N LEU A 81 -6.03 8.41 9.49
CA LEU A 81 -4.92 9.32 9.77
C LEU A 81 -5.26 10.77 9.40
N ALA A 82 -5.97 10.99 8.29
CA ALA A 82 -6.44 12.32 7.91
C ALA A 82 -7.52 12.85 8.86
N ALA A 83 -8.52 12.02 9.19
CA ALA A 83 -9.60 12.39 10.12
C ALA A 83 -9.12 12.62 11.57
N THR A 84 -7.90 12.22 11.89
CA THR A 84 -7.26 12.40 13.21
C THR A 84 -6.04 13.34 13.14
N GLU A 85 -5.96 14.15 12.07
CA GLU A 85 -4.99 15.26 11.91
C GLU A 85 -3.50 14.83 11.89
N TYR A 86 -3.24 13.53 11.68
CA TYR A 86 -1.89 12.99 11.45
C TYR A 86 -1.39 13.24 10.04
N LEU A 87 -2.29 13.29 9.05
CA LEU A 87 -2.02 13.65 7.67
C LEU A 87 -2.93 14.80 7.25
N GLU A 88 -2.40 15.71 6.44
CA GLU A 88 -3.22 16.73 5.80
C GLU A 88 -4.12 16.07 4.74
N SER A 89 -5.41 16.41 4.74
CA SER A 89 -6.25 16.12 3.59
C SER A 89 -6.19 17.32 2.66
N ASP A 90 -5.64 17.12 1.47
CA ASP A 90 -5.95 17.99 0.33
C ASP A 90 -7.44 17.77 0.01
N MET A 91 -8.32 18.49 0.69
CA MET A 91 -9.69 18.74 0.25
C MET A 91 -9.76 20.15 -0.34
#